data_AF-A0A6A4MA63-F1
#
_entry.id   AF-A0A6A4MA63-F1
#
_cell.length_a   1.000
_cell.length_b   1.000
_cell.length_c   1.000
_cell.angle_alpha   90.00
_cell.angle_beta   90.00
_cell.angle_gamma   90.00
#
_symmetry.space_group_name_H-M   'P 1'
#
loop_
_entity.id
_entity.type
_entity.pdbx_description
1 polymer ?
#
loop_
_entity_poly.entity_id
_entity_poly.type
_entity_poly.pdbx_seq_one_letter_code
_entity_poly.pdbx_strand_id
1 'polypeptide(L)'
;MVFNVLSAPVHQMQQYYRVGVLDNCSQKWTALVDCLSLKTKRSSEVEEILENREKAKPHIWSFRTPEESASHWQDLFGHLDEVE
;
A
#
# COMPACT_ATOMS: atom_id res chain seq x y z
N MET A 1 -8.74 30.69 3.96
CA MET A 1 -8.95 29.30 3.50
C MET A 1 -10.10 28.72 4.30
N VAL A 2 -11.28 28.66 3.71
CA VAL A 2 -12.45 28.01 4.34
C VAL A 2 -12.41 26.56 3.89
N PHE A 3 -11.97 25.65 4.77
CA PHE A 3 -12.09 24.21 4.50
C PHE A 3 -13.58 23.85 4.57
N ASN A 4 -14.09 23.34 3.46
CA ASN A 4 -15.48 22.98 3.23
C ASN A 4 -15.80 21.68 3.98
N VAL A 5 -16.35 21.78 5.20
CA VAL A 5 -16.74 20.64 6.06
C VAL A 5 -18.20 20.24 5.80
N LEU A 6 -18.61 20.12 4.54
CA LEU A 6 -19.97 19.66 4.17
C LEU A 6 -20.00 18.23 3.60
N SER A 7 -18.84 17.59 3.41
CA SER A 7 -18.75 16.25 2.80
C SER A 7 -18.57 15.09 3.79
N ALA A 8 -18.34 15.35 5.09
CA ALA A 8 -17.98 14.31 6.05
C ALA A 8 -19.04 13.18 6.18
N PRO A 9 -20.35 13.47 6.32
CA PRO A 9 -21.35 12.41 6.49
C PRO A 9 -21.59 11.61 5.20
N VAL A 10 -21.69 12.29 4.07
CA VAL A 10 -21.97 11.66 2.77
C VAL A 10 -20.80 10.79 2.34
N HIS A 11 -19.57 11.28 2.49
CA HIS A 11 -18.37 10.53 2.13
C HIS A 11 -18.20 9.27 3.01
N GLN A 12 -18.41 9.39 4.33
CA GLN A 12 -18.32 8.26 5.24
C GLN A 12 -19.35 7.18 4.91
N MET A 13 -20.60 7.57 4.60
CA MET A 13 -21.64 6.64 4.18
C MET A 13 -21.33 5.99 2.83
N GLN A 14 -20.79 6.72 1.86
CA GLN A 14 -20.38 6.16 0.56
C GLN A 14 -19.27 5.10 0.72
N GLN A 15 -18.27 5.35 1.56
CA GLN A 15 -17.20 4.38 1.82
C GLN A 15 -17.72 3.14 2.56
N TYR A 16 -18.65 3.34 3.51
CA TYR A 16 -19.31 2.23 4.18
C TYR A 16 -20.06 1.32 3.21
N TYR A 17 -20.85 1.87 2.28
CA TYR A 17 -21.52 1.06 1.27
C TYR A 17 -20.57 0.38 0.28
N ARG A 18 -19.37 0.92 0.04
CA ARG A 18 -18.38 0.35 -0.88
C ARG A 18 -17.52 -0.74 -0.25
N VAL A 19 -17.07 -0.55 0.98
CA VAL A 19 -16.03 -1.38 1.65
C VAL A 19 -16.57 -2.10 2.89
N GLY A 20 -17.78 -1.77 3.34
CA GLY A 20 -18.43 -2.39 4.50
C GLY A 20 -17.90 -1.90 5.86
N VAL A 21 -17.05 -0.86 5.88
CA VAL A 21 -16.35 -0.40 7.09
C VAL A 21 -16.49 1.11 7.23
N LEU A 22 -16.86 1.57 8.42
CA LEU A 22 -16.83 2.99 8.78
C LEU A 22 -15.39 3.39 9.11
N ASP A 23 -14.93 4.52 8.57
CA ASP A 23 -13.65 5.08 8.95
C ASP A 23 -13.67 5.43 10.45
N ASN A 24 -12.78 4.78 11.21
CA ASN A 24 -12.63 4.95 12.66
C ASN A 24 -11.40 5.78 13.02
N CYS A 25 -10.78 6.44 12.05
CA CYS A 25 -9.59 7.28 12.22
C CYS A 25 -8.35 6.54 12.73
N SER A 26 -8.35 5.21 12.86
CA SER A 26 -7.21 4.44 13.37
C SER A 26 -5.92 4.70 12.58
N GLN A 27 -6.01 4.72 11.23
CA GLN A 27 -4.87 5.03 10.37
C GLN A 27 -4.33 6.45 10.60
N LYS A 28 -5.22 7.42 10.85
CA LYS A 28 -4.83 8.81 11.15
C LYS A 28 -4.14 8.92 12.50
N TRP A 29 -4.63 8.19 13.51
CA TRP A 29 -3.99 8.08 14.81
C TRP A 29 -2.61 7.43 14.74
N THR A 30 -2.48 6.34 13.98
CA THR A 30 -1.18 5.69 13.74
C THR A 30 -0.21 6.65 13.06
N ALA A 31 -0.64 7.40 12.04
CA ALA A 31 0.20 8.39 11.37
C ALA A 31 0.67 9.52 12.33
N LEU A 32 -0.19 9.94 13.26
CA LEU A 32 0.17 10.94 14.27
C LEU A 32 1.23 10.41 15.23
N VAL A 33 1.02 9.21 15.80
CA VAL A 33 1.96 8.58 16.74
C VAL A 33 3.30 8.31 16.06
N ASP A 34 3.27 7.87 14.80
CA ASP A 34 4.48 7.63 14.00
C ASP A 34 5.25 8.94 13.76
N CYS A 35 4.56 10.02 13.42
CA CYS A 35 5.18 11.34 13.27
C CYS A 35 5.85 11.83 14.57
N LEU A 36 5.15 11.70 15.70
CA LEU A 36 5.70 12.05 17.02
C LEU A 36 6.93 11.19 17.34
N SER A 37 6.88 9.90 17.02
CA SER A 37 8.01 8.98 17.22
C SER A 37 9.22 9.39 16.38
N LEU A 38 9.03 9.72 15.10
CA LEU A 38 10.09 10.20 14.21
C LEU A 38 10.68 11.54 14.69
N LYS A 39 9.86 12.44 15.24
CA LYS A 39 10.33 13.73 15.79
C LYS A 39 11.27 13.56 17.00
N THR A 40 11.24 12.43 17.69
CA THR A 40 12.17 12.13 18.80
C THR A 40 13.54 11.64 18.35
N LYS A 41 13.73 11.37 17.04
CA LYS A 41 14.96 10.84 16.47
C LYS A 41 15.82 11.95 15.85
N ARG A 42 17.11 11.70 15.70
CA ARG A 42 18.03 12.59 14.96
C ARG A 42 17.71 12.55 13.47
N SER A 43 17.99 13.65 12.76
CA SER A 43 17.69 13.79 11.34
C SER A 43 18.30 12.67 10.48
N SER A 44 19.54 12.25 10.76
CA SER A 44 20.21 11.15 10.06
C SER A 44 19.50 9.80 10.25
N GLU A 45 19.01 9.55 11.47
CA GLU A 45 18.26 8.31 11.78
C GLU A 45 16.88 8.35 11.13
N VAL A 46 16.23 9.52 11.08
CA VAL A 46 14.94 9.69 10.40
C VAL A 46 15.05 9.41 8.91
N GLU A 47 16.10 9.93 8.25
CA GLU A 47 16.33 9.72 6.82
C GLU A 47 16.51 8.23 6.49
N GLU A 48 17.33 7.52 7.27
CA GLU A 48 17.50 6.07 7.13
C GLU A 48 16.19 5.30 7.35
N ILE A 49 15.42 5.65 8.39
CA ILE A 49 14.12 5.02 8.68
C ILE A 49 13.15 5.22 7.51
N LEU A 50 13.08 6.42 6.95
CA LEU A 50 12.20 6.73 5.82
C LEU A 50 12.65 6.00 4.55
N GLU A 51 13.95 5.96 4.26
CA GLU A 51 14.48 5.25 3.10
C GLU A 51 14.19 3.74 3.17
N ASN A 52 14.41 3.11 4.33
CA ASN A 52 14.12 1.70 4.53
C ASN A 52 12.62 1.40 4.40
N ARG A 53 11.75 2.31 4.87
CA ARG A 53 10.30 2.19 4.70
C ARG A 53 9.89 2.27 3.23
N GLU A 54 10.46 3.18 2.45
CA GLU A 54 10.20 3.26 1.01
C GLU A 54 10.67 2.00 0.27
N LYS A 55 11.84 1.46 0.62
CA LYS A 55 12.36 0.19 0.05
C LYS A 55 11.51 -1.03 0.42
N ALA A 56 10.90 -1.02 1.61
CA ALA A 56 10.05 -2.11 2.08
C ALA A 56 8.62 -2.07 1.50
N LYS A 57 8.21 -0.96 0.86
CA LYS A 57 6.90 -0.92 0.20
C LYS A 57 6.91 -1.91 -0.96
N PRO A 58 5.95 -2.84 -1.02
CA PRO A 58 5.84 -3.74 -2.16
C PRO A 58 5.61 -2.91 -3.41
N HIS A 59 6.52 -3.00 -4.37
CA HIS A 59 6.30 -2.40 -5.69
C HIS A 59 5.08 -3.06 -6.33
N ILE A 60 4.27 -2.28 -7.07
CA ILE A 60 3.07 -2.76 -7.79
C ILE A 60 3.41 -3.97 -8.68
N TRP A 61 4.65 -4.03 -9.15
CA TRP A 61 5.20 -5.17 -9.86
C TRP A 61 6.35 -5.78 -9.04
N SER A 62 6.19 -7.05 -8.66
CA SER A 62 7.28 -7.89 -8.18
C SER A 62 7.83 -8.70 -9.37
N PHE A 63 9.15 -8.67 -9.58
CA PHE A 63 9.78 -9.60 -10.51
C PHE A 63 9.64 -11.02 -9.95
N ARG A 64 9.14 -11.94 -10.77
CA ARG A 64 9.14 -13.38 -10.46
C ARG A 64 10.55 -13.92 -10.63
N THR A 65 10.91 -14.98 -9.90
CA THR A 65 12.18 -15.67 -10.19
C THR A 65 12.13 -16.34 -11.57
N PRO A 66 13.27 -16.68 -12.18
CA PRO A 66 13.29 -17.42 -13.43
C PRO A 66 12.44 -18.71 -13.39
N GLU A 67 12.45 -19.42 -12.25
CA GLU A 67 11.71 -20.66 -12.05
C GLU A 67 10.20 -20.43 -11.94
N GLU A 68 9.78 -19.40 -11.18
CA GLU A 68 8.37 -18.99 -11.07
C GLU A 68 7.84 -18.45 -12.41
N SER A 69 8.69 -17.78 -13.17
CA SER A 69 8.37 -17.27 -14.51
C SER A 69 8.17 -18.41 -15.49
N ALA A 70 9.08 -19.39 -15.50
CA ALA A 70 8.99 -20.58 -16.35
C ALA A 70 7.75 -21.43 -16.02
N SER A 71 7.49 -21.66 -14.72
CA SER A 71 6.32 -22.42 -14.28
C SER A 71 5.00 -21.73 -14.67
N HIS A 72 4.93 -20.40 -14.52
CA HIS A 72 3.75 -19.64 -14.92
C HIS A 72 3.56 -19.56 -16.43
N TRP A 73 4.66 -19.47 -17.18
CA TRP A 73 4.62 -19.55 -18.63
C TRP A 73 4.08 -20.90 -19.09
N GLN A 74 4.55 -21.99 -18.50
CA GLN A 74 4.09 -23.34 -18.83
C GLN A 74 2.60 -23.56 -18.50
N ASP A 75 2.12 -23.00 -17.39
CA ASP A 75 0.69 -23.05 -17.01
C ASP A 75 -0.21 -22.32 -18.02
N LEU A 76 0.22 -21.12 -18.46
CA LEU A 76 -0.57 -20.30 -19.38
C LEU A 76 -0.44 -20.72 -20.85
N PHE A 77 0.75 -21.14 -21.25
CA PHE A 77 1.16 -21.26 -22.65
C PHE A 77 1.78 -22.63 -22.99
N GLY A 78 1.79 -23.59 -22.07
CA GLY A 78 2.35 -24.94 -22.34
C GLY A 78 1.67 -25.66 -23.51
N HIS A 79 0.41 -25.32 -23.80
CA HIS A 79 -0.32 -25.80 -24.97
C HIS A 79 0.25 -25.29 -26.32
N LEU A 80 1.11 -24.26 -26.32
CA LEU A 80 1.78 -23.77 -27.53
C LEU A 80 3.04 -24.56 -27.87
N ASP A 81 3.62 -25.26 -26.88
CA ASP A 81 4.78 -26.15 -27.08
C ASP A 81 4.36 -27.55 -27.56
N GLU A 82 3.07 -27.87 -27.49
CA GLU A 82 2.47 -29.02 -28.20
C GLU A 82 2.31 -28.67 -29.69
N VAL A 83 3.44 -28.59 -30.39
CA VAL A 83 3.44 -28.55 -31.85
C VAL A 83 3.19 -29.98 -32.35
N GLU A 84 1.95 -30.23 -32.76
CA GLU A 84 1.42 -31.36 -33.56
C GLU A 84 1.92 -32.78 -33.26
#